data_AF-A0A418YNB9-F1
#
_entry.id   AF-A0A418YNB9-F1
#
_cell.length_a   1.000
_cell.length_b   1.000
_cell.length_c   1.000
_cell.angle_alpha   90.00
_cell.angle_beta   90.00
_cell.angle_gamma   90.00
#
_symmetry.space_group_name_H-M   'P 1'
#
loop_
_entity.id
_entity.type
_entity.pdbx_description
1 polymer ?
#
loop_
_entity_poly.entity_id
_entity_poly.type
_entity_poly.pdbx_seq_one_letter_code
_entity_poly.pdbx_strand_id
1 'polypeptide(L)'
;MSTTLAGTFDSREQADMAVERLVQEIGIERTDIFVAASGTENSAGNLIGGADNETVDQAERDDVPLAGGITVSIDLQDEAKVEVVTAALEEFGAEI
;
A
#
# COMPACT_ATOMS: atom_id res chain seq x y z
N MET A 1 -1.89 22.74 -9.00
CA MET A 1 -1.89 21.82 -10.17
C MET A 1 -2.28 20.43 -9.65
N SER A 2 -2.56 19.44 -10.48
CA SER A 2 -2.75 18.06 -10.00
C SER A 2 -1.43 17.30 -10.08
N THR A 3 -1.00 16.72 -8.97
CA THR A 3 0.22 15.91 -8.86
C THR A 3 -0.17 14.48 -8.55
N THR A 4 0.26 13.54 -9.38
CA THR A 4 0.07 12.12 -9.09
C THR A 4 1.31 11.60 -8.38
N LEU A 5 1.11 11.00 -7.20
CA LEU A 5 2.16 10.31 -6.45
C LEU A 5 1.88 8.81 -6.51
N ALA A 6 2.90 7.99 -6.73
CA ALA A 6 2.77 6.54 -6.74
C ALA A 6 3.82 5.92 -5.82
N GLY A 7 3.41 4.96 -5.00
CA GLY A 7 4.29 4.16 -4.17
C GLY A 7 4.01 2.69 -4.38
N THR A 8 5.05 1.86 -4.42
CA THR A 8 4.93 0.40 -4.52
C THR A 8 5.27 -0.24 -3.19
N PHE A 9 4.42 -1.16 -2.75
CA PHE A 9 4.51 -1.86 -1.47
C PHE A 9 4.82 -3.33 -1.67
N ASP A 10 5.60 -3.89 -0.75
CA ASP A 10 5.93 -5.32 -0.74
C ASP A 10 4.82 -6.17 -0.12
N SER A 11 3.87 -5.62 0.64
CA SER A 11 2.75 -6.38 1.19
C SER A 11 1.41 -5.66 1.10
N ARG A 12 0.33 -6.44 1.09
CA ARG A 12 -1.03 -5.91 1.10
C ARG A 12 -1.38 -5.22 2.40
N GLU A 13 -0.86 -5.73 3.51
CA GLU A 13 -1.02 -5.12 4.82
C GLU A 13 -0.43 -3.70 4.85
N GLN A 14 0.78 -3.51 4.31
CA GLN A 14 1.42 -2.19 4.21
C GLN A 14 0.60 -1.22 3.35
N ALA A 15 0.15 -1.68 2.18
CA ALA A 15 -0.66 -0.87 1.29
C ALA A 15 -2.00 -0.47 1.94
N ASP A 16 -2.67 -1.39 2.61
CA ASP A 16 -3.95 -1.12 3.29
C ASP A 16 -3.76 -0.12 4.45
N MET A 17 -2.73 -0.30 5.30
CA MET A 17 -2.41 0.65 6.38
C MET A 17 -2.11 2.06 5.85
N ALA A 18 -1.36 2.17 4.74
CA ALA A 18 -1.09 3.45 4.12
C ALA A 18 -2.38 4.12 3.62
N VAL A 19 -3.27 3.37 2.96
CA VAL A 19 -4.57 3.89 2.50
C VAL A 19 -5.44 4.33 3.69
N GLU A 20 -5.45 3.57 4.78
CA GLU A 20 -6.17 3.94 6.00
C GLU A 20 -5.65 5.26 6.58
N ARG A 21 -4.33 5.42 6.70
CA ARG A 21 -3.70 6.66 7.18
C ARG A 21 -4.06 7.85 6.29
N LEU A 22 -4.01 7.66 4.96
CA LEU A 22 -4.32 8.70 3.98
C LEU A 22 -5.77 9.20 4.10
N VAL A 23 -6.72 8.27 4.24
CA VAL A 23 -8.14 8.62 4.33
C VAL A 23 -8.50 9.17 5.71
N GLN A 24 -8.08 8.51 6.78
CA GLN A 24 -8.54 8.81 8.13
C GLN A 24 -7.85 10.01 8.76
N GLU A 25 -6.55 10.20 8.51
CA GLU A 25 -5.75 11.21 9.22
C GLU A 25 -5.30 12.37 8.33
N ILE A 26 -4.98 12.10 7.07
CA ILE A 26 -4.58 13.15 6.11
C ILE A 26 -5.81 13.75 5.39
N GLY A 27 -6.92 13.01 5.36
CA GLY A 27 -8.17 13.44 4.75
C GLY A 27 -8.07 13.50 3.22
N ILE A 28 -7.41 12.52 2.61
CA ILE A 28 -7.46 12.28 1.17
C ILE A 28 -8.77 11.56 0.85
N GLU A 29 -9.47 11.99 -0.20
CA GLU A 29 -10.71 11.33 -0.61
C GLU A 29 -10.38 9.94 -1.17
N ARG A 30 -11.12 8.92 -0.73
CA ARG A 30 -10.86 7.53 -1.19
C ARG A 30 -11.00 7.36 -2.70
N THR A 31 -11.75 8.24 -3.36
CA THR A 31 -11.92 8.32 -4.81
C THR A 31 -10.65 8.72 -5.55
N ASP A 32 -9.71 9.39 -4.87
CA ASP A 32 -8.44 9.85 -5.45
C ASP A 32 -7.31 8.85 -5.25
N ILE A 33 -7.59 7.70 -4.62
CA ILE A 33 -6.63 6.65 -4.30
C ILE A 33 -6.91 5.41 -5.16
N PHE A 34 -5.93 5.01 -5.96
CA PHE A 34 -5.97 3.85 -6.82
C PHE A 34 -5.00 2.80 -6.30
N VAL A 35 -5.48 1.58 -6.11
CA VAL A 35 -4.67 0.44 -5.65
C VAL A 35 -4.68 -0.61 -6.74
N ALA A 36 -3.51 -0.98 -7.23
CA ALA A 36 -3.33 -1.95 -8.31
C ALA A 36 -2.24 -2.96 -7.95
N ALA A 37 -2.33 -4.15 -8.54
CA ALA A 37 -1.21 -5.08 -8.59
C ALA A 37 -0.11 -4.49 -9.48
N SER A 38 1.16 -4.59 -9.08
CA SER A 38 2.29 -4.21 -9.94
C SER A 38 2.51 -5.20 -11.10
N GLY A 39 1.86 -6.38 -11.10
CA GLY A 39 1.95 -7.41 -12.13
C GLY A 39 0.60 -7.98 -12.58
N THR A 40 0.63 -8.90 -13.57
CA THR A 40 -0.54 -9.64 -14.05
C THR A 40 -0.98 -10.78 -13.13
N GLU A 41 -0.18 -11.04 -12.10
CA GLU A 41 -0.37 -12.12 -11.13
C GLU A 41 -0.94 -11.57 -9.81
N ASN A 42 -1.33 -12.46 -8.90
CA ASN A 42 -2.15 -12.16 -7.71
C ASN A 42 -1.51 -11.09 -6.78
N SER A 43 -2.31 -10.11 -6.33
CA SER A 43 -1.89 -8.98 -5.48
C SER A 43 -2.05 -9.23 -3.99
N ALA A 44 -1.62 -10.40 -3.52
CA ALA A 44 -1.43 -10.63 -2.09
C ALA A 44 -0.21 -9.87 -1.53
N GLY A 45 0.67 -9.39 -2.42
CA GLY A 45 1.96 -8.78 -2.10
C GLY A 45 3.12 -9.66 -2.54
N ASN A 46 4.32 -9.29 -2.13
CA ASN A 46 5.58 -10.01 -2.31
C ASN A 46 6.07 -10.68 -1.00
N LEU A 47 5.44 -10.38 0.13
CA LEU A 47 5.76 -10.92 1.46
C LEU A 47 4.52 -11.48 2.18
N ILE A 48 4.73 -12.52 2.99
CA ILE A 48 3.73 -13.10 3.91
C ILE A 48 3.32 -12.02 4.94
N GLY A 49 2.01 -11.85 5.16
CA GLY A 49 1.47 -10.85 6.09
C GLY A 49 0.20 -11.34 6.81
N GLY A 50 -0.16 -10.69 7.91
CA GLY A 50 -1.38 -10.99 8.67
C GLY A 50 -1.56 -12.46 9.07
N ALA A 51 -2.67 -13.08 8.63
CA ALA A 51 -3.08 -14.44 9.01
C ALA A 51 -2.23 -15.56 8.38
N ASP A 52 -1.34 -15.21 7.45
CA ASP A 52 -0.43 -16.15 6.81
C ASP A 52 0.93 -16.23 7.55
N ASN A 53 1.14 -15.34 8.53
CA ASN A 53 2.32 -15.34 9.40
C ASN A 53 2.25 -16.46 10.44
N GLU A 54 3.41 -16.86 10.97
CA GLU A 54 3.46 -17.85 12.05
C GLU A 54 2.68 -17.34 13.29
N THR A 55 1.84 -18.20 13.83
CA THR A 55 1.16 -18.02 15.12
C THR A 55 1.54 -19.14 16.07
N VAL A 56 1.23 -18.99 17.35
CA VAL A 56 1.61 -19.94 18.42
C VAL A 56 1.20 -21.38 18.13
N ASP A 57 0.15 -21.59 17.32
CA ASP A 57 -0.42 -22.89 16.98
C ASP A 57 -0.36 -23.23 15.47
N GLN A 58 0.22 -22.36 14.64
CA GLN A 58 0.22 -22.56 13.19
C GLN A 58 1.47 -21.95 12.54
N ALA A 59 2.20 -22.78 11.77
CA ALA A 59 3.31 -22.33 10.96
C ALA A 59 2.84 -21.35 9.86
N GLU A 60 3.78 -20.54 9.38
CA GLU A 60 3.59 -19.67 8.23
C GLU A 60 3.09 -20.45 7.00
N ARG A 61 2.27 -19.79 6.18
CA ARG A 61 1.69 -20.39 4.97
C ARG A 61 2.53 -20.06 3.75
N ASP A 62 3.12 -21.09 3.14
CA ASP A 62 3.89 -21.00 1.88
C ASP A 62 3.02 -20.99 0.61
N ASP A 63 1.70 -21.18 0.72
CA ASP A 63 0.78 -21.23 -0.43
C ASP A 63 0.19 -19.85 -0.80
N VAL A 64 0.70 -18.78 -0.20
CA VAL A 64 0.29 -17.42 -0.55
C VAL A 64 0.79 -17.10 -1.96
N PRO A 65 -0.10 -16.71 -2.90
CA PRO A 65 0.28 -16.37 -4.26
C PRO A 65 0.93 -14.98 -4.26
N LEU A 66 2.15 -14.89 -3.74
CA LEU A 66 2.98 -13.70 -3.71
C LEU A 66 3.50 -13.45 -5.12
N ALA A 67 2.81 -12.60 -5.87
CA ALA A 67 3.03 -12.49 -7.31
C ALA A 67 3.16 -11.04 -7.79
N GLY A 68 3.69 -10.19 -6.90
CA GLY A 68 4.12 -8.84 -7.21
C GLY A 68 3.74 -7.83 -6.14
N GLY A 69 4.50 -6.74 -6.08
CA GLY A 69 4.20 -5.58 -5.24
C GLY A 69 2.82 -5.00 -5.54
N ILE A 70 2.34 -4.15 -4.62
CA ILE A 70 1.07 -3.45 -4.74
C ILE A 70 1.39 -1.98 -4.96
N THR A 71 0.97 -1.44 -6.10
CA THR A 71 1.14 -0.02 -6.41
C THR A 71 -0.09 0.75 -5.92
N VAL A 72 0.14 1.73 -5.06
CA VAL A 72 -0.85 2.72 -4.65
C VAL A 72 -0.51 4.02 -5.34
N SER A 73 -1.44 4.54 -6.13
CA SER A 73 -1.35 5.84 -6.79
C SER A 73 -2.38 6.80 -6.20
N ILE A 74 -1.95 8.00 -5.85
CA ILE A 74 -2.81 9.05 -5.30
C ILE A 74 -2.78 10.25 -6.24
N ASP A 75 -3.96 10.73 -6.60
CA ASP A 75 -4.10 12.00 -7.30
C ASP A 75 -4.25 13.13 -6.28
N LEU A 76 -3.28 14.03 -6.23
CA LEU A 76 -3.26 15.15 -5.29
C LEU A 76 -3.58 16.45 -6.01
N GLN A 77 -4.68 17.08 -5.63
CA GLN A 77 -5.08 18.40 -6.11
C GLN A 77 -4.42 19.54 -5.33
N ASP A 78 -3.82 19.23 -4.18
CA ASP A 78 -3.18 20.18 -3.26
C ASP A 78 -1.70 19.84 -3.09
N GLU A 79 -0.83 20.70 -3.63
CA GLU A 79 0.62 20.55 -3.58
C GLU A 79 1.18 20.62 -2.14
N ALA A 80 0.48 21.27 -1.20
CA ALA A 80 0.90 21.33 0.20
C ALA A 80 0.78 19.97 0.91
N LYS A 81 -0.02 19.04 0.37
CA LYS A 81 -0.17 17.68 0.92
C LYS A 81 0.86 16.70 0.39
N VAL A 82 1.63 17.06 -0.64
CA VAL A 82 2.60 16.15 -1.29
C VAL A 82 3.62 15.62 -0.28
N GLU A 83 4.27 16.48 0.49
CA GLU A 83 5.28 16.04 1.47
C GLU A 83 4.69 15.12 2.55
N VAL A 84 3.48 15.43 3.04
CA VAL A 84 2.82 14.64 4.09
C VAL A 84 2.38 13.27 3.56
N VAL A 85 1.91 13.21 2.31
CA VAL A 85 1.48 11.97 1.65
C VAL A 85 2.68 11.10 1.32
N THR A 86 3.77 11.68 0.78
CA THR A 86 5.03 10.97 0.54
C THR A 86 5.57 10.36 1.83
N ALA A 87 5.65 11.15 2.91
CA ALA A 87 6.14 10.65 4.19
C ALA A 87 5.28 9.51 4.75
N ALA A 88 3.95 9.59 4.60
CA ALA A 88 3.05 8.52 5.03
C ALA A 88 3.26 7.24 4.22
N LEU A 89 3.43 7.34 2.90
CA LEU A 89 3.72 6.19 2.06
C LEU A 89 5.06 5.53 2.44
N GLU A 90 6.12 6.32 2.62
CA GLU A 90 7.44 5.82 3.03
C GLU A 90 7.42 5.19 4.44
N GLU A 91 6.62 5.73 5.37
CA GLU A 91 6.46 5.19 6.73
C GLU A 91 5.96 3.73 6.73
N PHE A 92 5.10 3.39 5.77
CA PHE A 92 4.59 2.03 5.60
C PHE A 92 5.42 1.17 4.63
N GLY A 93 6.56 1.68 4.16
CA GLY A 93 7.50 0.93 3.32
C GLY A 93 7.24 1.04 1.82
N ALA A 94 6.59 2.12 1.35
CA ALA A 94 6.48 2.38 -0.08
C ALA A 94 7.84 2.74 -0.69
N GLU A 95 8.12 2.19 -1.87
CA GLU A 95 9.13 2.71 -2.80
C GLU A 95 8.45 3.66 -3.79
N ILE A 96 8.84 4.95 -3.79
CA ILE A 96 8.21 6.06 -4.53
C ILE A 96 9.02 6.44 -5.78
#